data_AF-A0A2T8HP76-F1
#
_entry.id   AF-A0A2T8HP76-F1
#
_cell.length_a   1.000
_cell.length_b   1.000
_cell.length_c   1.000
_cell.angle_alpha   90.00
_cell.angle_beta   90.00
_cell.angle_gamma   90.00
#
_symmetry.space_group_name_H-M   'P 1'
#
loop_
_entity.id
_entity.type
_entity.pdbx_description
1 polymer ?
#
loop_
_entity_poly.entity_id
_entity_poly.type
_entity_poly.pdbx_seq_one_letter_code
_entity_poly.pdbx_strand_id
1 'polypeptide(L)'
;MRFILILAVVFLALASAALAHSGGLNAQGCHNNRRTGDYHCHRTQSSSLARTIRPANTARPSVRGSYRNCTEARAAGAAPVFRGDPGYGRHLDRDNDGIGCE
;
A
#
# COMPACT_ATOMS: atom_id res chain seq x y z
N MET A 1 15.54 27.43 47.25
CA MET A 1 16.10 26.24 46.57
C MET A 1 15.06 25.15 46.31
N ARG A 2 14.29 24.70 47.32
CA ARG A 2 13.22 23.70 47.16
C ARG A 2 12.11 24.12 46.18
N PHE A 3 11.68 25.38 46.20
CA PHE A 3 10.69 25.91 45.24
C PHE A 3 11.19 25.96 43.79
N ILE A 4 12.48 26.24 43.58
CA ILE A 4 13.10 26.27 42.24
C ILE A 4 13.19 24.85 41.67
N LEU A 5 13.54 23.88 42.51
CA LEU A 5 13.52 22.46 42.14
C LEU A 5 12.11 21.98 41.77
N ILE A 6 11.09 22.38 42.53
CA ILE A 6 9.69 22.03 42.24
C ILE A 6 9.25 22.65 40.90
N LEU A 7 9.55 23.94 40.66
CA LEU A 7 9.23 24.61 39.40
C LEU A 7 9.94 23.96 38.19
N ALA A 8 11.22 23.58 38.34
CA ALA A 8 11.97 22.92 37.27
C ALA A 8 11.41 21.53 36.92
N VAL A 9 11.02 20.74 37.92
CA VAL A 9 10.40 19.41 37.71
C VAL A 9 9.04 19.54 37.03
N VAL A 10 8.22 20.51 37.44
CA VAL A 10 6.93 20.78 36.81
C VAL A 10 7.11 21.18 35.35
N PHE A 11 8.03 22.10 35.05
CA PHE A 11 8.26 22.56 33.67
C PHE A 11 8.79 21.44 32.75
N LEU A 12 9.66 20.56 33.26
CA LEU A 12 10.16 19.40 32.51
C LEU A 12 9.06 18.37 32.23
N ALA A 13 8.12 18.20 33.15
CA ALA A 13 6.98 17.31 32.97
C ALA A 13 5.97 17.82 31.91
N LEU A 14 5.82 19.15 31.77
CA LEU A 14 4.92 19.74 30.77
C LEU A 14 5.42 19.57 29.31
N ALA A 15 6.71 19.35 29.08
CA ALA A 15 7.29 19.29 27.74
C ALA A 15 7.12 17.95 27.00
N SER A 16 6.61 16.90 27.66
CA SER A 16 6.64 15.52 27.13
C SER A 16 5.36 15.05 26.43
N ALA A 17 4.41 15.95 26.14
CA ALA A 17 3.14 15.59 25.49
C ALA A 17 3.29 15.46 23.96
N ALA A 18 3.93 14.39 23.49
CA ALA A 18 3.91 14.03 22.07
C ALA A 18 2.65 13.21 21.76
N LEU A 19 1.62 13.85 21.20
CA LEU A 19 0.41 13.18 20.72
C LEU A 19 0.73 12.38 19.46
N ALA A 20 0.73 11.05 19.59
CA ALA A 20 0.79 10.15 18.45
C ALA A 20 -0.52 10.27 17.65
N HIS A 21 -0.43 10.85 16.46
CA HIS A 21 -1.54 10.87 15.52
C HIS A 21 -1.64 9.49 14.85
N SER A 22 -2.84 8.91 14.80
CA SER A 22 -3.07 7.76 13.94
C SER A 22 -2.81 8.17 12.50
N GLY A 23 -1.88 7.47 11.83
CA GLY A 23 -1.65 7.65 10.40
C GLY A 23 -2.96 7.36 9.68
N GLY A 24 -3.59 8.43 9.19
CA GLY A 24 -4.94 8.37 8.65
C GLY A 24 -5.02 7.33 7.54
N LEU A 25 -5.90 6.35 7.72
CA LEU A 25 -6.38 5.54 6.62
C LEU A 25 -7.11 6.48 5.65
N ASN A 26 -7.07 6.20 4.34
CA ASN A 26 -7.90 6.94 3.41
C ASN A 26 -9.39 6.64 3.65
N ALA A 27 -10.27 7.30 2.90
CA ALA A 27 -11.72 7.07 2.98
C ALA A 27 -12.14 5.60 2.79
N GLN A 28 -11.25 4.74 2.30
CA GLN A 28 -11.48 3.32 2.06
C GLN A 28 -10.95 2.41 3.19
N GLY A 29 -10.27 2.96 4.20
CA GLY A 29 -9.68 2.19 5.30
C GLY A 29 -8.32 1.57 4.97
N CYS A 30 -7.58 2.16 4.04
CA CYS A 30 -6.32 1.62 3.51
C CYS A 30 -5.17 2.64 3.60
N HIS A 31 -3.93 2.15 3.55
CA HIS A 31 -2.74 2.99 3.55
C HIS A 31 -1.55 2.35 2.81
N ASN A 32 -0.62 3.21 2.37
CA ASN A 32 0.64 2.82 1.73
C ASN A 32 1.77 2.77 2.75
N ASN A 33 2.53 1.67 2.78
CA ASN A 33 3.74 1.56 3.57
C ASN A 33 4.92 2.18 2.81
N ARG A 34 5.45 3.31 3.31
CA ARG A 34 6.57 4.01 2.68
C ARG A 34 7.87 3.19 2.64
N ARG A 35 8.04 2.21 3.54
CA ARG A 35 9.26 1.38 3.60
C ARG A 35 9.28 0.29 2.54
N THR A 36 8.12 -0.21 2.14
CA THR A 36 8.00 -1.37 1.24
C THR A 36 7.29 -1.02 -0.06
N GLY A 37 6.66 0.15 -0.15
CA GLY A 37 5.77 0.53 -1.26
C GLY A 37 4.40 -0.15 -1.23
N ASP A 38 4.14 -1.03 -0.26
CA ASP A 38 2.96 -1.90 -0.24
C ASP A 38 1.70 -1.16 0.26
N TYR A 39 0.59 -1.28 -0.48
CA TYR A 39 -0.71 -0.73 -0.12
C TYR A 39 -1.59 -1.79 0.54
N HIS A 40 -1.94 -1.61 1.82
CA HIS A 40 -2.79 -2.56 2.53
C HIS A 40 -3.98 -1.89 3.22
N CYS A 41 -5.06 -2.67 3.33
CA CYS A 41 -6.35 -2.25 3.89
C CYS A 41 -6.65 -3.04 5.17
N HIS A 42 -7.18 -2.37 6.19
CA HIS A 42 -7.45 -2.97 7.51
C HIS A 42 -8.90 -3.46 7.70
N ARG A 43 -9.63 -3.71 6.61
CA ARG A 43 -11.03 -4.16 6.73
C ARG A 43 -11.08 -5.54 7.39
N THR A 44 -11.74 -5.63 8.55
CA THR A 44 -12.13 -6.90 9.17
C THR A 44 -13.04 -7.66 8.21
N GLN A 45 -12.67 -8.90 7.92
CA GLN A 45 -13.38 -9.80 7.03
C GLN A 45 -14.87 -9.91 7.41
N SER A 46 -15.74 -9.27 6.65
CA SER A 46 -17.18 -9.57 6.61
C SER A 46 -17.70 -9.19 5.24
N SER A 47 -17.16 -9.81 4.20
CA SER A 47 -17.68 -9.72 2.84
C SER A 47 -17.26 -10.94 2.01
N SER A 48 -17.26 -12.13 2.62
CA SER A 48 -17.37 -13.39 1.88
C SER A 48 -18.69 -13.48 1.09
N LEU A 49 -19.64 -12.57 1.34
CA LEU A 49 -20.93 -12.44 0.64
C LEU A 49 -20.96 -11.35 -0.46
N ALA A 50 -19.93 -10.50 -0.59
CA ALA A 50 -19.87 -9.47 -1.66
C ALA A 50 -19.12 -9.93 -2.92
N ARG A 51 -18.89 -11.24 -3.08
CA ARG A 51 -18.25 -11.81 -4.27
C ARG A 51 -19.19 -11.89 -5.48
N THR A 52 -20.47 -11.55 -5.34
CA THR A 52 -21.44 -11.65 -6.43
C THR A 52 -21.64 -10.35 -7.22
N ILE A 53 -21.19 -9.19 -6.72
CA ILE A 53 -21.29 -7.92 -7.45
C ILE A 53 -19.94 -7.19 -7.38
N ARG A 54 -18.95 -7.68 -8.13
CA ARG A 54 -17.85 -6.81 -8.57
C ARG A 54 -18.36 -6.07 -9.80
N PRO A 55 -18.33 -4.73 -9.87
CA PRO A 55 -18.48 -4.07 -11.16
C PRO A 55 -17.39 -4.64 -12.06
N ALA A 56 -17.74 -4.88 -13.32
CA ALA A 56 -16.78 -5.33 -14.32
C ALA A 56 -15.67 -4.28 -14.44
N ASN A 57 -14.64 -4.40 -13.60
CA ASN A 57 -13.30 -3.98 -13.96
C ASN A 57 -13.05 -4.72 -15.26
N THR A 58 -13.09 -3.92 -16.33
CA THR A 58 -12.68 -4.18 -17.70
C THR A 58 -11.92 -5.48 -17.76
N ALA A 59 -12.43 -6.43 -18.53
CA ALA A 59 -11.83 -7.73 -18.77
C ALA A 59 -10.34 -7.58 -19.14
N ARG A 60 -9.48 -7.46 -18.12
CA ARG A 60 -8.05 -7.66 -18.26
C ARG A 60 -7.98 -9.11 -18.72
N PRO A 61 -7.41 -9.39 -19.91
CA PRO A 61 -7.30 -10.75 -20.38
C PRO A 61 -6.76 -11.55 -19.21
N SER A 62 -7.48 -12.60 -18.81
CA SER A 62 -6.98 -13.52 -17.81
C SER A 62 -5.83 -14.26 -18.47
N VAL A 63 -4.66 -13.61 -18.51
CA VAL A 63 -3.45 -14.21 -19.01
C VAL A 63 -3.16 -15.34 -18.04
N ARG A 64 -3.32 -16.57 -18.52
CA ARG A 64 -2.91 -17.76 -17.77
C ARG A 64 -1.38 -17.83 -17.82
N GLY A 65 -0.72 -16.93 -17.11
CA GLY A 65 0.73 -16.80 -17.09
C GLY A 65 1.20 -15.35 -17.11
N SER A 66 2.42 -15.14 -17.58
CA SER A 66 3.04 -13.83 -17.73
C SER A 66 2.92 -13.31 -19.17
N TYR A 67 2.87 -11.99 -19.34
CA TYR A 67 3.03 -11.37 -20.66
C TYR A 67 4.38 -11.77 -21.26
N ARG A 68 4.42 -11.96 -22.58
CA ARG A 68 5.65 -12.39 -23.27
C ARG A 68 6.72 -11.29 -23.24
N ASN A 69 6.29 -10.02 -23.24
CA ASN A 69 7.15 -8.84 -23.12
C ASN A 69 6.33 -7.59 -22.74
N CYS A 70 7.02 -6.47 -22.51
CA CYS A 70 6.39 -5.22 -22.13
C CYS A 70 5.60 -4.52 -23.24
N THR A 71 5.90 -4.80 -24.51
CA THR A 71 5.09 -4.30 -25.63
C THR A 71 3.70 -4.91 -25.58
N GLU A 72 3.59 -6.21 -25.31
CA GLU A 72 2.31 -6.90 -25.12
C GLU A 72 1.55 -6.35 -23.92
N ALA A 73 2.22 -6.19 -22.77
CA ALA A 73 1.60 -5.65 -21.56
C ALA A 73 1.06 -4.22 -21.77
N ARG A 74 1.79 -3.36 -22.48
CA ARG A 74 1.34 -1.99 -22.82
C ARG A 74 0.21 -1.99 -23.84
N ALA A 75 0.30 -2.82 -24.88
CA ALA A 75 -0.77 -2.96 -25.88
C ALA A 75 -2.08 -3.45 -25.25
N ALA A 76 -1.99 -4.28 -24.21
CA ALA A 76 -3.12 -4.75 -23.41
C ALA A 76 -3.61 -3.72 -22.36
N GLY A 77 -2.98 -2.54 -22.26
CA GLY A 77 -3.32 -1.53 -21.24
C GLY A 77 -3.05 -2.01 -19.81
N ALA A 78 -2.12 -2.95 -19.63
CA ALA A 78 -1.86 -3.64 -18.38
C ALA A 78 -0.54 -3.26 -17.70
N ALA A 79 0.24 -2.36 -18.30
CA ALA A 79 1.48 -1.83 -17.72
C ALA A 79 1.21 -0.57 -16.87
N PRO A 80 1.91 -0.37 -15.74
CA PRO A 80 2.92 -1.25 -15.15
C PRO A 80 2.33 -2.56 -14.62
N VAL A 81 3.09 -3.66 -14.68
CA VAL A 81 2.68 -4.98 -14.23
C VAL A 81 3.33 -5.28 -12.89
N PHE A 82 2.56 -5.38 -11.80
CA PHE A 82 3.15 -5.51 -10.46
C PHE A 82 3.41 -6.95 -10.07
N ARG A 83 4.44 -7.18 -9.25
CA ARG A 83 4.74 -8.50 -8.68
C ARG A 83 3.52 -9.05 -7.94
N GLY A 84 3.05 -10.23 -8.36
CA GLY A 84 1.86 -10.88 -7.82
C GLY A 84 0.61 -10.70 -8.69
N ASP A 85 0.63 -9.78 -9.66
CA ASP A 85 -0.46 -9.67 -10.63
C ASP A 85 -0.45 -10.86 -11.62
N PRO A 86 -1.64 -11.32 -12.05
CA PRO A 86 -1.75 -12.12 -13.27
C PRO A 86 -1.08 -11.36 -14.42
N GLY A 87 -0.17 -12.01 -15.16
CA GLY A 87 0.63 -11.34 -16.19
C GLY A 87 2.05 -10.97 -15.75
N TYR A 88 2.35 -10.90 -14.45
CA TYR A 88 3.72 -10.62 -14.01
C TYR A 88 4.66 -11.79 -14.29
N GLY A 89 5.86 -11.46 -14.76
CA GLY A 89 6.98 -12.39 -14.89
C GLY A 89 8.25 -11.62 -14.61
N ARG A 90 9.23 -12.28 -13.97
CA ARG A 90 10.52 -11.64 -13.60
C ARG A 90 11.25 -11.05 -14.80
N HIS A 91 10.99 -11.54 -16.02
CA HIS A 91 11.57 -11.01 -17.25
C HIS A 91 11.01 -9.65 -17.68
N LEU A 92 9.91 -9.20 -17.07
CA LEU A 92 9.30 -7.88 -17.32
C LEU A 92 9.86 -6.79 -16.40
N ASP A 93 10.54 -7.20 -15.34
CA ASP A 93 11.02 -6.38 -14.22
C ASP A 93 12.55 -6.37 -14.27
N ARG A 94 13.10 -5.39 -15.01
CA ARG A 94 14.52 -5.37 -15.40
C ARG A 94 15.44 -5.22 -14.18
N ASP A 95 15.05 -4.37 -13.24
CA ASP A 95 15.82 -4.06 -12.04
C ASP A 95 15.39 -4.87 -10.81
N ASN A 96 14.32 -5.66 -10.92
CA ASN A 96 13.77 -6.56 -9.90
C ASN A 96 13.16 -5.84 -8.69
N ASP A 97 12.69 -4.61 -8.88
CA ASP A 97 12.06 -3.81 -7.82
C ASP A 97 10.60 -4.22 -7.54
N GLY A 98 9.99 -4.99 -8.45
CA GLY A 98 8.60 -5.46 -8.37
C GLY A 98 7.63 -4.75 -9.31
N ILE A 99 8.11 -3.82 -10.14
CA ILE A 99 7.35 -3.05 -11.10
C ILE A 99 7.80 -3.44 -12.52
N GLY A 100 7.05 -4.34 -13.15
CA GLY A 100 7.31 -4.73 -14.52
C GLY A 100 6.86 -3.68 -15.53
N CYS A 101 7.65 -3.50 -16.59
CA CYS A 101 7.31 -2.66 -17.75
C CYS A 101 7.18 -1.17 -17.50
N GLU A 102 7.87 -0.67 -16.49
CA GLU A 102 8.25 0.74 -16.37
C GLU A 102 9.04 1.26 -17.59
#